data_AF-A0A355KU44-F1
#
_entry.id   AF-A0A355KU44-F1
#
_cell.length_a   1.000
_cell.length_b   1.000
_cell.length_c   1.000
_cell.angle_alpha   90.00
_cell.angle_beta   90.00
_cell.angle_gamma   90.00
#
_symmetry.space_group_name_H-M   'P 1'
#
loop_
_entity.id
_entity.type
_entity.pdbx_description
1 polymer ?
#
loop_
_entity_poly.entity_id
_entity_poly.type
_entity_poly.pdbx_seq_one_letter_code
_entity_poly.pdbx_strand_id
1 'polypeptide(L)'
;MSKNNMKISKGYSIMWIVFTAIYAVWMCFFMKADTYPAAETGILKPIYYPIWVVGSCAIMLLYIILLNRYLYDELGKGDKAFALISLVFGCVFITWYGFFKNPFEFTASMIGLEYPWHFKMWGIFAPISIFVNTIYMYRKFGYSNRGGIISGSVGCAAMFVTINVPSAGEELILTSLRCMSHWTGALVFAFCCAAPIVMFLLHMAKTGNKKFIALTVAFCAVLVTMLVLLATLGKDGIIESLPMWATYLLLFFVNFTSLFDVKKAEEKQPALV
;
A
#
# COMPACT_ATOMS: atom_id res chain seq x y z
N MET A 1 -7.73 9.38 -23.41
CA MET A 1 -7.19 9.71 -22.07
C MET A 1 -7.08 11.21 -21.97
N SER A 2 -7.60 11.82 -20.90
CA SER A 2 -7.61 13.27 -20.71
C SER A 2 -6.20 13.81 -20.45
N LYS A 3 -5.80 14.90 -21.10
CA LYS A 3 -4.52 15.63 -20.93
C LYS A 3 -4.44 16.44 -19.63
N ASN A 4 -4.89 15.88 -18.50
CA ASN A 4 -4.75 16.56 -17.22
C ASN A 4 -3.44 16.14 -16.55
N ASN A 5 -2.39 16.91 -16.80
CA ASN A 5 -1.19 16.90 -15.96
C ASN A 5 -1.58 17.48 -14.61
N MET A 6 -1.51 16.66 -13.56
CA MET A 6 -1.74 17.14 -12.20
C MET A 6 -0.62 18.12 -11.85
N LYS A 7 -0.95 19.41 -11.70
CA LYS A 7 -0.04 20.45 -11.22
C LYS A 7 0.27 20.21 -9.74
N ILE A 8 1.13 19.23 -9.46
CA ILE A 8 1.70 19.05 -8.13
C ILE A 8 3.19 19.37 -8.17
N SER A 9 3.71 20.03 -7.13
CA SER A 9 5.12 20.37 -7.06
C SER A 9 5.97 19.09 -6.99
N LYS A 10 7.23 19.17 -7.44
CA LYS A 10 8.23 18.08 -7.38
C LYS A 10 8.63 17.66 -5.94
N GLY A 11 7.92 18.13 -4.92
CA GLY A 11 8.24 17.90 -3.51
C GLY A 11 8.12 16.44 -3.05
N TYR A 12 7.35 15.60 -3.75
CA TYR A 12 7.21 14.19 -3.35
C TYR A 12 8.47 13.36 -3.56
N SER A 13 9.32 13.73 -4.52
CA SER A 13 10.62 13.07 -4.69
C SER A 13 11.52 13.33 -3.49
N ILE A 14 11.54 14.57 -2.98
CA ILE A 14 12.29 14.95 -1.77
C ILE A 14 11.77 14.17 -0.56
N MET A 15 10.45 14.04 -0.42
CA MET A 15 9.83 13.28 0.65
C MET A 15 10.33 11.82 0.70
N TRP A 16 10.45 11.15 -0.45
CA TRP A 16 10.99 9.78 -0.49
C TRP A 16 12.49 9.69 -0.23
N ILE A 17 13.27 10.72 -0.57
CA ILE A 17 14.67 10.83 -0.14
C ILE A 17 14.73 10.91 1.39
N VAL A 18 13.88 11.74 2.00
CA VAL A 18 13.79 11.88 3.46
C VAL A 18 13.34 10.57 4.12
N PHE A 19 12.31 9.90 3.61
CA PHE A 19 11.87 8.60 4.12
C PHE A 19 12.98 7.55 4.03
N THR A 20 13.71 7.50 2.92
CA THR A 20 14.83 6.58 2.73
C THR A 20 15.95 6.89 3.72
N ALA A 21 16.27 8.16 3.96
CA ALA A 21 17.29 8.56 4.93
C ALA A 21 16.91 8.18 6.37
N ILE A 22 15.66 8.46 6.78
CA ILE A 22 15.15 8.08 8.09
C ILE A 22 15.18 6.56 8.25
N TYR A 23 14.73 5.82 7.24
CA TYR A 23 14.76 4.36 7.23
C TYR A 23 16.18 3.82 7.31
N ALA A 24 17.14 4.39 6.57
CA ALA A 24 18.55 3.98 6.61
C ALA A 24 19.16 4.20 7.99
N VAL A 25 18.93 5.36 8.61
CA VAL A 25 19.35 5.63 10.00
C VAL A 25 18.72 4.61 10.94
N TRP A 26 17.42 4.37 10.82
CA TRP A 26 16.73 3.39 11.65
C TRP A 26 17.32 1.98 11.50
N MET A 27 17.59 1.54 10.27
CA MET A 27 18.22 0.26 9.96
C MET A 27 19.68 0.18 10.42
N CYS A 28 20.45 1.28 10.48
CA CYS A 28 21.84 1.22 10.90
C CYS A 28 22.01 1.25 12.43
N PHE A 29 21.12 1.95 13.13
CA PHE A 29 21.28 2.22 14.56
C PHE A 29 20.41 1.35 15.46
N PHE A 30 19.20 0.97 15.00
CA PHE A 30 18.21 0.27 15.83
C PHE A 30 18.00 -1.18 15.40
N MET A 31 18.20 -1.47 14.12
CA MET A 31 18.25 -2.84 13.61
C MET A 31 19.72 -3.25 13.47
N LYS A 32 20.23 -4.19 14.27
CA LYS A 32 21.59 -4.71 14.08
C LYS A 32 21.56 -6.22 13.96
N ALA A 33 22.48 -6.78 13.16
CA ALA A 33 22.55 -8.20 12.85
C ALA A 33 22.78 -9.10 14.08
N ASP A 34 23.38 -8.54 15.13
CA ASP A 34 23.63 -9.18 16.43
C ASP A 34 22.44 -9.09 17.40
N THR A 35 21.48 -8.22 17.09
CA THR A 35 20.34 -7.91 17.99
C THR A 35 19.12 -8.77 17.67
N TYR A 36 19.07 -9.40 16.49
CA TYR A 36 17.91 -10.19 16.05
C TYR A 36 18.34 -11.57 15.50
N PRO A 37 17.64 -12.65 15.86
CA PRO A 37 17.94 -13.98 15.33
C PRO A 37 17.90 -13.99 13.79
N ALA A 38 18.95 -14.54 13.19
CA ALA A 38 19.08 -14.69 11.74
C ALA A 38 17.91 -15.48 11.12
N ALA A 39 17.34 -16.43 11.89
CA ALA A 39 16.18 -17.21 11.51
C ALA A 39 14.92 -16.35 11.27
N GLU A 40 14.69 -15.35 12.12
CA GLU A 40 13.48 -14.52 12.08
C GLU A 40 13.58 -13.39 11.04
N THR A 41 14.79 -12.94 10.72
CA THR A 41 15.03 -11.88 9.74
C THR A 41 15.27 -12.41 8.32
N GLY A 42 15.58 -13.70 8.17
CA GLY A 42 16.03 -14.32 6.92
C GLY A 42 17.45 -13.92 6.50
N ILE A 43 18.16 -13.16 7.34
CA ILE A 43 19.50 -12.64 7.07
C ILE A 43 20.51 -13.58 7.76
N LEU A 44 20.84 -14.66 7.05
CA LEU A 44 21.58 -15.82 7.60
C LEU A 44 23.06 -15.56 7.92
N LYS A 45 23.65 -14.48 7.40
CA LYS A 45 25.05 -14.10 7.66
C LYS A 45 25.14 -12.60 7.95
N PRO A 46 26.01 -12.15 8.87
CA PRO A 46 26.18 -10.73 9.18
C PRO A 46 26.45 -9.86 7.95
N ILE A 47 27.18 -10.38 6.95
CA ILE A 47 27.49 -9.67 5.70
C ILE A 47 26.25 -9.41 4.81
N TYR A 48 25.20 -10.20 4.96
CA TYR A 48 23.95 -9.99 4.21
C TYR A 48 23.11 -8.86 4.80
N TYR A 49 23.40 -8.43 6.03
CA TYR A 49 22.67 -7.34 6.67
C TYR A 49 22.92 -5.99 5.96
N PRO A 50 24.17 -5.52 5.77
CA PRO A 50 24.43 -4.31 4.98
C PRO A 50 23.89 -4.39 3.56
N ILE A 51 23.99 -5.55 2.90
CA ILE A 51 23.47 -5.76 1.54
C ILE A 51 21.95 -5.54 1.52
N TRP A 52 21.25 -6.08 2.51
CA TRP A 52 19.81 -5.89 2.63
C TRP A 52 19.45 -4.42 2.89
N VAL A 53 20.16 -3.73 3.80
CA VAL A 53 19.93 -2.29 4.08
C VAL A 53 20.09 -1.45 2.81
N VAL A 54 21.17 -1.67 2.06
CA VAL A 54 21.41 -0.96 0.80
C VAL A 54 20.34 -1.30 -0.23
N GLY A 55 19.98 -2.59 -0.36
CA GLY A 55 18.96 -3.06 -1.29
C GLY A 55 17.57 -2.50 -1.00
N SER A 56 17.13 -2.50 0.26
CA SER A 56 15.82 -1.96 0.65
C SER A 56 15.76 -0.45 0.50
N CYS A 57 16.84 0.28 0.82
CA CYS A 57 16.95 1.70 0.50
C CYS A 57 16.84 1.98 -1.00
N ALA A 58 17.51 1.18 -1.83
CA ALA A 58 17.41 1.31 -3.29
C ALA A 58 15.97 1.10 -3.77
N ILE A 59 15.27 0.08 -3.22
CA ILE A 59 13.86 -0.18 -3.54
C ILE A 59 12.96 0.99 -3.10
N MET A 60 13.18 1.58 -1.92
CA MET A 60 12.45 2.76 -1.49
C MET A 60 12.66 3.94 -2.46
N LEU A 61 13.88 4.14 -2.97
CA LEU A 61 14.15 5.18 -3.96
C LEU A 61 13.46 4.93 -5.30
N LEU A 62 13.14 3.69 -5.67
CA LEU A 62 12.35 3.39 -6.87
C LEU A 62 10.92 3.97 -6.81
N TYR A 63 10.39 4.24 -5.61
CA TYR A 63 9.10 4.94 -5.48
C TYR A 63 9.14 6.36 -6.06
N ILE A 64 10.31 7.01 -6.12
CA ILE A 64 10.47 8.30 -6.79
C ILE A 64 10.16 8.16 -8.28
N ILE A 65 10.64 7.07 -8.91
CA ILE A 65 10.40 6.80 -10.33
C ILE A 65 8.92 6.52 -10.56
N LEU A 66 8.31 5.65 -9.74
CA LEU A 66 6.88 5.33 -9.83
C LEU A 66 6.01 6.57 -9.65
N LEU A 67 6.32 7.41 -8.65
CA LEU A 67 5.63 8.67 -8.42
C LEU A 67 5.75 9.61 -9.61
N ASN A 68 6.96 9.80 -10.12
CA ASN A 68 7.17 10.72 -11.22
C ASN A 68 6.40 10.27 -12.46
N ARG A 69 6.45 8.96 -12.76
CA ARG A 69 5.74 8.35 -13.87
C ARG A 69 4.22 8.48 -13.72
N TYR A 70 3.67 8.18 -12.55
CA TYR A 70 2.23 8.12 -12.35
C TYR A 70 1.58 9.48 -12.01
N LEU A 71 2.33 10.45 -11.49
CA LEU A 71 1.80 11.78 -11.17
C LEU A 71 2.02 12.81 -12.27
N TYR A 72 3.20 12.85 -12.88
CA TYR A 72 3.61 13.97 -13.73
C TYR A 72 3.55 13.67 -15.22
N ASP A 73 3.82 12.42 -15.62
CA ASP A 73 3.88 12.06 -17.04
C ASP A 73 2.50 11.80 -17.64
N GLU A 74 2.43 11.84 -18.97
CA GLU A 74 1.31 11.31 -19.73
C GLU A 74 1.30 9.77 -19.66
N LEU A 75 0.20 9.23 -19.14
CA LEU A 75 0.03 7.78 -19.01
C LEU A 75 -0.39 7.16 -20.34
N GLY A 76 0.34 6.12 -20.74
CA GLY A 76 0.07 5.33 -21.92
C GLY A 76 -0.54 3.97 -21.62
N LYS A 77 -0.64 3.14 -22.66
CA LYS A 77 -1.12 1.75 -22.56
C LYS A 77 -0.20 0.89 -21.68
N GLY A 78 1.10 1.14 -21.72
CA GLY A 78 2.09 0.45 -20.88
C GLY A 78 1.85 0.67 -19.38
N ASP A 79 1.55 1.91 -18.98
CA ASP A 79 1.29 2.24 -17.57
C ASP A 79 -0.03 1.62 -17.08
N LYS A 80 -1.04 1.57 -17.95
CA LYS A 80 -2.28 0.85 -17.66
C LYS A 80 -2.02 -0.65 -17.49
N ALA A 81 -1.21 -1.25 -18.36
CA ALA A 81 -0.84 -2.66 -18.26
C ALA A 81 -0.05 -2.95 -16.99
N PHE A 82 0.94 -2.12 -16.64
CA PHE A 82 1.71 -2.25 -15.41
C PHE A 82 0.83 -2.11 -14.16
N ALA A 83 -0.07 -1.12 -14.14
CA ALA A 83 -1.02 -0.96 -13.03
C ALA A 83 -1.91 -2.22 -12.88
N LEU A 84 -2.42 -2.78 -13.97
CA LEU A 84 -3.24 -4.00 -13.94
C LEU A 84 -2.44 -5.23 -13.48
N ILE A 85 -1.26 -5.46 -14.08
CA ILE A 85 -0.40 -6.59 -13.75
C ILE A 85 0.02 -6.52 -12.28
N SER A 86 0.46 -5.35 -11.81
CA SER A 86 0.84 -5.18 -10.40
C SER A 86 -0.35 -5.38 -9.45
N LEU A 87 -1.57 -4.97 -9.83
CA LEU A 87 -2.77 -5.19 -9.03
C LEU A 87 -3.10 -6.69 -8.91
N VAL A 88 -3.14 -7.40 -10.04
CA VAL A 88 -3.45 -8.84 -10.09
C VAL A 88 -2.38 -9.63 -9.36
N PHE A 89 -1.11 -9.36 -9.67
CA PHE A 89 0.02 -9.99 -9.02
C PHE A 89 0.01 -9.73 -7.51
N GLY A 90 -0.22 -8.48 -7.08
CA GLY A 90 -0.32 -8.14 -5.67
C GLY A 90 -1.42 -8.95 -4.97
N CYS A 91 -2.63 -8.98 -5.53
CA CYS A 91 -3.76 -9.74 -5.00
C CYS A 91 -3.46 -11.25 -4.91
N VAL A 92 -2.94 -11.84 -5.98
CA VAL A 92 -2.58 -13.27 -6.00
C VAL A 92 -1.47 -13.57 -4.99
N PHE A 93 -0.42 -12.75 -4.95
CA PHE A 93 0.72 -12.95 -4.07
C PHE A 93 0.32 -12.86 -2.60
N ILE A 94 -0.42 -11.82 -2.20
CA ILE A 94 -0.84 -11.68 -0.79
C ILE A 94 -1.74 -12.83 -0.35
N THR A 95 -2.59 -13.33 -1.26
CA THR A 95 -3.52 -14.43 -0.99
C THR A 95 -2.75 -15.73 -0.89
N TRP A 96 -1.93 -16.05 -1.89
CA TRP A 96 -1.12 -17.26 -1.89
C TRP A 96 -0.18 -17.33 -0.68
N TYR A 97 0.52 -16.24 -0.37
CA TYR A 97 1.39 -16.14 0.80
C TYR A 97 0.62 -16.31 2.12
N GLY A 98 -0.55 -15.68 2.25
CA GLY A 98 -1.38 -15.79 3.46
C GLY A 98 -1.86 -17.21 3.76
N PHE A 99 -1.84 -18.10 2.77
CA PHE A 99 -2.24 -19.50 2.89
C PHE A 99 -1.06 -20.48 2.99
N PHE A 100 0.18 -19.99 3.20
CA PHE A 100 1.32 -20.87 3.54
C PHE A 100 1.11 -21.61 4.86
N LYS A 101 0.26 -21.05 5.74
CA LYS A 101 -0.24 -21.66 6.96
C LYS A 101 -1.74 -21.44 7.07
N ASN A 102 -2.35 -22.02 8.10
CA ASN A 102 -3.75 -21.77 8.43
C ASN A 102 -3.97 -20.26 8.69
N PRO A 103 -4.67 -19.52 7.81
CA PRO A 103 -4.83 -18.08 7.95
C PRO A 103 -5.78 -17.69 9.09
N PHE A 104 -6.52 -18.66 9.66
CA PHE A 104 -7.34 -18.45 10.87
C PHE A 104 -6.52 -18.46 12.17
N GLU A 105 -5.26 -18.89 12.11
CA GLU A 105 -4.37 -18.97 13.28
C GLU A 105 -3.16 -18.03 13.15
N PHE A 106 -2.67 -17.82 11.93
CA PHE A 106 -1.42 -17.11 11.69
C PHE A 106 -1.64 -15.82 10.90
N THR A 107 -1.10 -14.72 11.40
CA THR A 107 -1.02 -13.44 10.68
C THR A 107 0.04 -13.49 9.58
N ALA A 108 -0.02 -12.55 8.64
CA ALA A 108 0.98 -12.45 7.56
C ALA A 108 2.41 -12.34 8.11
N SER A 109 2.57 -11.63 9.23
CA SER A 109 3.87 -11.47 9.92
C SER A 109 4.33 -12.71 10.68
N MET A 110 3.41 -13.53 11.21
CA MET A 110 3.75 -14.80 11.88
C MET A 110 4.21 -15.85 10.88
N ILE A 111 3.55 -15.93 9.71
CA ILE A 111 4.01 -16.76 8.59
C ILE A 111 5.44 -16.32 8.19
N GLY A 112 5.71 -15.02 8.27
CA GLY A 112 7.00 -14.43 7.93
C GLY A 112 8.17 -14.88 8.79
N LEU A 113 7.94 -15.48 9.96
CA LEU A 113 9.01 -16.04 10.78
C LEU A 113 9.65 -17.28 10.14
N GLU A 114 8.85 -18.08 9.46
CA GLU A 114 9.32 -19.26 8.74
C GLU A 114 9.67 -18.94 7.28
N TYR A 115 9.00 -17.93 6.72
CA TYR A 115 9.18 -17.51 5.33
C TYR A 115 9.60 -16.04 5.21
N PRO A 116 10.74 -15.62 5.81
CA PRO A 116 11.11 -14.20 5.95
C PRO A 116 11.31 -13.47 4.63
N TRP A 117 11.84 -14.15 3.61
CA TRP A 117 11.98 -13.55 2.28
C TRP A 117 10.64 -13.34 1.58
N HIS A 118 9.66 -14.23 1.80
CA HIS A 118 8.30 -14.06 1.27
C HIS A 118 7.60 -12.89 1.97
N PHE A 119 7.79 -12.72 3.28
CA PHE A 119 7.25 -11.58 4.02
C PHE A 119 7.88 -10.24 3.57
N LYS A 120 9.19 -10.23 3.30
CA LYS A 120 9.86 -9.06 2.71
C LYS A 120 9.30 -8.72 1.32
N MET A 121 9.11 -9.73 0.47
CA MET A 121 8.46 -9.53 -0.84
C MET A 121 7.02 -9.05 -0.69
N TRP A 122 6.27 -9.56 0.29
CA TRP A 122 4.91 -9.11 0.60
C TRP A 122 4.87 -7.61 0.88
N GLY A 123 5.77 -7.11 1.74
CA GLY A 123 5.85 -5.68 2.05
C GLY A 123 6.46 -4.81 0.97
N ILE A 124 6.92 -5.38 -0.15
CA ILE A 124 7.30 -4.60 -1.35
C ILE A 124 6.14 -4.61 -2.34
N PHE A 125 5.59 -5.78 -2.64
CA PHE A 125 4.59 -5.91 -3.70
C PHE A 125 3.23 -5.34 -3.30
N ALA A 126 2.80 -5.53 -2.05
CA ALA A 126 1.49 -5.06 -1.60
C ALA A 126 1.40 -3.52 -1.56
N PRO A 127 2.41 -2.77 -1.06
CA PRO A 127 2.35 -1.32 -1.14
C PRO A 127 2.52 -0.79 -2.57
N ILE A 128 3.39 -1.38 -3.41
CA ILE A 128 3.55 -0.94 -4.81
C ILE A 128 2.23 -1.09 -5.57
N SER A 129 1.58 -2.26 -5.48
CA SER A 129 0.35 -2.55 -6.20
C SER A 129 -0.78 -1.60 -5.80
N ILE A 130 -0.99 -1.38 -4.50
CA ILE A 130 -2.04 -0.48 -3.99
C ILE A 130 -1.73 0.96 -4.36
N PHE A 131 -0.49 1.40 -4.17
CA PHE A 131 -0.11 2.78 -4.40
C PHE A 131 -0.21 3.18 -5.87
N VAL A 132 0.38 2.39 -6.77
CA VAL A 132 0.32 2.62 -8.22
C VAL A 132 -1.12 2.66 -8.70
N ASN A 133 -1.97 1.73 -8.24
CA ASN A 133 -3.37 1.68 -8.66
C ASN A 133 -4.21 2.80 -8.05
N THR A 134 -3.88 3.27 -6.85
CA THR A 134 -4.54 4.44 -6.24
C THR A 134 -4.20 5.72 -7.00
N ILE A 135 -2.94 5.94 -7.36
CA ILE A 135 -2.54 7.09 -8.18
C ILE A 135 -3.11 6.99 -9.60
N TYR A 136 -3.13 5.79 -10.18
CA TYR A 136 -3.76 5.56 -11.48
C TYR A 136 -5.27 5.88 -11.45
N MET A 137 -5.96 5.51 -10.37
CA MET A 137 -7.36 5.89 -10.13
C MET A 137 -7.53 7.41 -10.08
N TYR A 138 -6.68 8.11 -9.34
CA TYR A 138 -6.69 9.58 -9.29
C TYR A 138 -6.57 10.18 -10.70
N ARG A 139 -5.59 9.70 -11.49
CA ARG A 139 -5.38 10.15 -12.87
C ARG A 139 -6.57 9.84 -13.78
N LYS A 140 -7.17 8.64 -13.68
CA LYS A 140 -8.33 8.23 -14.50
C LYS A 140 -9.50 9.20 -14.36
N PHE A 141 -9.75 9.70 -13.15
CA PHE A 141 -10.86 10.61 -12.84
C PHE A 141 -10.46 12.08 -12.78
N GLY A 142 -9.21 12.43 -13.09
CA GLY A 142 -8.72 13.81 -12.98
C GLY A 142 -8.75 14.35 -11.53
N TYR A 143 -8.75 13.47 -10.54
CA TYR A 143 -8.76 13.82 -9.13
C TYR A 143 -7.34 14.07 -8.63
N SER A 144 -7.16 15.14 -7.86
CA SER A 144 -5.87 15.51 -7.26
C SER A 144 -6.07 15.86 -5.80
N ASN A 145 -5.47 15.08 -4.90
CA ASN A 145 -5.48 15.35 -3.47
C ASN A 145 -4.08 15.14 -2.88
N ARG A 146 -3.48 16.23 -2.41
CA ARG A 146 -2.13 16.21 -1.82
C ARG A 146 -2.07 15.35 -0.56
N GLY A 147 -3.08 15.47 0.31
CA GLY A 147 -3.17 14.68 1.54
C GLY A 147 -3.23 13.19 1.26
N GLY A 148 -3.98 12.78 0.22
CA GLY A 148 -4.02 11.39 -0.22
C GLY A 148 -2.68 10.86 -0.72
N ILE A 149 -1.95 11.64 -1.53
CA ILE A 149 -0.62 11.24 -2.03
C ILE A 149 0.40 11.12 -0.90
N ILE A 150 0.42 12.10 0.01
CA ILE A 150 1.30 12.10 1.19
C ILE A 150 0.97 10.89 2.07
N SER A 151 -0.31 10.70 2.40
CA SER A 151 -0.77 9.58 3.22
C SER A 151 -0.40 8.24 2.59
N GLY A 152 -0.74 8.00 1.32
CA GLY A 152 -0.37 6.78 0.62
C GLY A 152 1.15 6.52 0.61
N SER A 153 1.96 7.58 0.47
CA SER A 153 3.43 7.47 0.51
C SER A 153 3.95 7.12 1.90
N VAL A 154 3.41 7.75 2.96
CA VAL A 154 3.73 7.43 4.35
C VAL A 154 3.37 5.97 4.65
N GLY A 155 2.21 5.51 4.21
CA GLY A 155 1.80 4.11 4.36
C GLY A 155 2.79 3.16 3.71
N CYS A 156 3.19 3.43 2.46
CA CYS A 156 4.17 2.60 1.75
C CYS A 156 5.54 2.57 2.44
N ALA A 157 6.02 3.72 2.92
CA ALA A 157 7.28 3.79 3.65
C ALA A 157 7.23 3.04 4.98
N ALA A 158 6.12 3.12 5.71
CA ALA A 158 5.93 2.43 6.99
C ALA A 158 6.00 0.90 6.85
N MET A 159 5.60 0.33 5.71
CA MET A 159 5.70 -1.10 5.46
C MET A 159 7.15 -1.62 5.53
N PHE A 160 8.13 -0.81 5.11
CA PHE A 160 9.55 -1.18 5.21
C PHE A 160 10.01 -1.32 6.66
N VAL A 161 9.38 -0.64 7.61
CA VAL A 161 9.64 -0.87 9.04
C VAL A 161 9.06 -2.22 9.46
N THR A 162 7.82 -2.50 9.09
CA THR A 162 7.08 -3.73 9.44
C THR A 162 7.80 -5.01 9.02
N ILE A 163 8.26 -5.08 7.76
CA ILE A 163 8.88 -6.31 7.22
C ILE A 163 10.27 -6.62 7.76
N ASN A 164 10.90 -5.65 8.40
CA ASN A 164 12.25 -5.82 8.93
C ASN A 164 12.26 -6.23 10.40
N VAL A 165 11.13 -6.09 11.08
CA VAL A 165 11.01 -6.28 12.51
C VAL A 165 9.90 -7.27 12.76
N PRO A 166 10.11 -8.58 12.85
CA PRO A 166 9.00 -9.51 13.03
C PRO A 166 8.33 -9.30 14.40
N SER A 167 7.00 -9.32 14.47
CA SER A 167 6.22 -9.12 15.72
C SER A 167 5.85 -10.41 16.46
N ALA A 168 6.58 -11.49 16.21
CA ALA A 168 6.45 -12.77 16.88
C ALA A 168 7.84 -13.45 16.93
N GLY A 169 8.04 -14.37 17.88
CA GLY A 169 9.33 -14.99 18.22
C GLY A 169 9.35 -15.49 19.66
N GLU A 170 10.35 -16.29 20.05
CA GLU A 170 10.39 -17.03 21.33
C GLU A 170 10.36 -16.14 22.60
N GLU A 171 10.65 -14.84 22.48
CA GLU A 171 10.52 -13.86 23.58
C GLU A 171 9.76 -12.61 23.12
N LEU A 172 8.43 -12.71 22.98
CA LEU A 172 7.58 -11.57 22.66
C LEU A 172 7.49 -10.57 23.83
N ILE A 173 8.44 -9.65 23.92
CA ILE A 173 8.32 -8.47 24.78
C ILE A 173 7.47 -7.43 24.05
N LEU A 174 6.20 -7.32 24.42
CA LEU A 174 5.22 -6.39 23.85
C LEU A 174 5.73 -4.93 23.80
N THR A 175 6.48 -4.53 24.82
CA THR A 175 7.03 -3.18 24.97
C THR A 175 8.38 -2.97 24.28
N SER A 176 8.93 -4.01 23.65
CA SER A 176 10.19 -3.87 22.92
C SER A 176 10.04 -2.89 21.76
N LEU A 177 11.07 -2.09 21.51
CA LEU A 177 11.15 -1.20 20.35
C LEU A 177 10.86 -1.97 19.05
N ARG A 178 11.28 -3.24 19.01
CA ARG A 178 10.99 -4.21 17.96
C ARG A 178 9.47 -4.38 17.77
N CYS A 179 8.79 -4.95 18.75
CA CYS A 179 7.35 -5.26 18.63
C CYS A 179 6.53 -4.00 18.32
N MET A 180 6.83 -2.89 19.02
CA MET A 180 6.15 -1.61 18.80
C MET A 180 6.38 -1.05 17.40
N SER A 181 7.62 -1.09 16.88
CA SER A 181 7.92 -0.61 15.52
C SER A 181 7.17 -1.41 14.45
N HIS A 182 7.04 -2.72 14.62
CA HIS A 182 6.26 -3.55 13.70
C HIS A 182 4.78 -3.18 13.71
N TRP A 183 4.16 -3.13 14.89
CA TRP A 183 2.73 -2.85 15.00
C TRP A 183 2.41 -1.43 14.55
N THR A 184 3.23 -0.44 14.95
CA THR A 184 3.08 0.93 14.45
C THR A 184 3.23 0.98 12.93
N GLY A 185 4.25 0.32 12.36
CA GLY A 185 4.45 0.27 10.91
C GLY A 185 3.25 -0.35 10.18
N ALA A 186 2.73 -1.48 10.69
CA ALA A 186 1.59 -2.19 10.10
C ALA A 186 0.30 -1.35 10.16
N LEU A 187 0.02 -0.72 11.29
CA LEU A 187 -1.15 0.15 11.46
C LEU A 187 -1.04 1.40 10.57
N VAL A 188 0.13 2.06 10.56
CA VAL A 188 0.36 3.23 9.70
C VAL A 188 0.18 2.85 8.23
N PHE A 189 0.72 1.71 7.78
CA PHE A 189 0.47 1.20 6.44
C PHE A 189 -1.03 1.03 6.17
N ALA A 190 -1.75 0.29 7.01
CA ALA A 190 -3.16 -0.02 6.79
C ALA A 190 -4.01 1.25 6.66
N PHE A 191 -3.91 2.17 7.62
CA PHE A 191 -4.70 3.40 7.62
C PHE A 191 -4.27 4.36 6.51
N CYS A 192 -2.96 4.56 6.31
CA CYS A 192 -2.47 5.55 5.37
C CYS A 192 -2.57 5.09 3.91
N CYS A 193 -2.59 3.78 3.63
CA CYS A 193 -2.91 3.27 2.29
C CYS A 193 -4.42 3.27 2.00
N ALA A 194 -5.27 3.06 3.01
CA ALA A 194 -6.72 3.15 2.84
C ALA A 194 -7.22 4.60 2.70
N ALA A 195 -6.61 5.54 3.42
CA ALA A 195 -6.99 6.95 3.45
C ALA A 195 -7.13 7.62 2.06
N PRO A 196 -6.18 7.53 1.11
CA PRO A 196 -6.35 8.11 -0.22
C PRO A 196 -7.55 7.54 -0.98
N ILE A 197 -7.82 6.24 -0.84
CA ILE A 197 -8.97 5.59 -1.46
C ILE A 197 -10.26 6.13 -0.88
N VAL A 198 -10.35 6.23 0.45
CA VAL A 198 -11.52 6.82 1.15
C VAL A 198 -11.72 8.29 0.77
N MET A 199 -10.65 9.10 0.71
CA MET A 199 -10.71 10.50 0.29
C MET A 199 -11.26 10.64 -1.14
N PHE A 200 -10.79 9.81 -2.06
CA PHE A 200 -11.31 9.76 -3.43
C PHE A 200 -12.78 9.34 -3.48
N LEU A 201 -13.13 8.26 -2.79
CA LEU A 201 -14.49 7.73 -2.73
C LEU A 201 -15.49 8.76 -2.18
N LEU A 202 -15.13 9.43 -1.07
CA LEU A 202 -15.95 10.49 -0.49
C LEU A 202 -16.08 11.68 -1.43
N HIS A 203 -15.00 12.05 -2.14
CA HIS A 203 -15.07 13.11 -3.15
C HIS A 203 -16.01 12.74 -4.29
N MET A 204 -15.90 11.53 -4.85
CA MET A 204 -16.77 11.07 -5.93
C MET A 204 -18.21 10.87 -5.47
N ALA A 205 -18.46 10.43 -4.23
CA ALA A 205 -19.80 10.32 -3.67
C ALA A 205 -20.52 11.68 -3.58
N LYS A 206 -19.78 12.77 -3.29
CA LYS A 206 -20.32 14.14 -3.28
C LYS A 206 -20.82 14.61 -4.64
N THR A 207 -20.43 13.96 -5.74
CA THR A 207 -20.95 14.25 -7.08
C THR A 207 -22.38 13.72 -7.30
N GLY A 208 -22.95 13.00 -6.33
CA GLY A 208 -24.30 12.42 -6.43
C GLY A 208 -24.36 11.11 -7.22
N ASN A 209 -23.21 10.59 -7.70
CA ASN A 209 -23.17 9.33 -8.42
C ASN A 209 -23.46 8.14 -7.49
N LYS A 210 -24.64 7.53 -7.65
CA LYS A 210 -25.13 6.40 -6.84
C LYS A 210 -24.15 5.22 -6.76
N LYS A 211 -23.41 4.95 -7.84
CA LYS A 211 -22.41 3.86 -7.86
C LYS A 211 -21.25 4.17 -6.92
N PHE A 212 -20.75 5.41 -6.95
CA PHE A 212 -19.69 5.84 -6.03
C PHE A 212 -20.19 5.92 -4.59
N ILE A 213 -21.43 6.35 -4.35
CA ILE A 213 -22.02 6.33 -3.00
C ILE A 213 -22.07 4.89 -2.46
N ALA A 214 -22.61 3.95 -3.24
CA ALA A 214 -22.67 2.54 -2.83
C ALA A 214 -21.28 1.95 -2.57
N LEU A 215 -20.31 2.24 -3.46
CA LEU A 215 -18.93 1.80 -3.30
C LEU A 215 -18.27 2.39 -2.04
N THR A 216 -18.51 3.66 -1.75
CA THR A 216 -18.04 4.33 -0.52
C THR A 216 -18.61 3.66 0.72
N VAL A 217 -19.93 3.41 0.76
CA VAL A 217 -20.57 2.76 1.90
C VAL A 217 -20.03 1.34 2.09
N ALA A 218 -19.93 0.56 1.01
CA ALA A 218 -19.40 -0.81 1.07
C ALA A 218 -17.94 -0.85 1.56
N PHE A 219 -17.09 0.04 1.04
CA PHE A 219 -15.68 0.07 1.44
C PHE A 219 -15.51 0.55 2.89
N CYS A 220 -16.24 1.58 3.33
CA CYS A 220 -16.23 2.01 4.72
C CYS A 220 -16.77 0.93 5.66
N ALA A 221 -17.80 0.20 5.26
CA ALA A 221 -18.33 -0.92 6.04
C ALA A 221 -17.26 -2.00 6.23
N VAL A 222 -16.52 -2.37 5.18
CA VAL A 222 -15.40 -3.31 5.28
C VAL A 222 -14.35 -2.84 6.29
N LEU A 223 -13.95 -1.56 6.24
CA LEU A 223 -12.96 -1.01 7.18
C LEU A 223 -13.48 -1.03 8.63
N VAL A 224 -14.74 -0.66 8.86
CA VAL A 224 -15.36 -0.72 10.20
C VAL A 224 -15.48 -2.14 10.69
N THR A 225 -15.94 -3.08 9.85
CA THR A 225 -16.02 -4.50 10.19
C THR A 225 -14.65 -5.04 10.58
N MET A 226 -13.60 -4.69 9.83
CA MET A 226 -12.24 -5.10 10.17
C MET A 226 -11.78 -4.57 11.54
N LEU A 227 -12.08 -3.30 11.87
CA LEU A 227 -11.77 -2.76 13.20
C LEU A 227 -12.53 -3.47 14.33
N VAL A 228 -13.81 -3.79 14.09
CA VAL A 228 -14.63 -4.55 15.06
C VAL A 228 -14.08 -5.96 15.25
N LEU A 229 -13.76 -6.67 14.16
CA LEU A 229 -13.18 -8.02 14.22
C LEU A 229 -11.84 -8.00 14.93
N LEU A 230 -10.97 -7.03 14.62
CA LEU A 230 -9.67 -6.88 15.30
C LEU A 230 -9.83 -6.63 16.81
N ALA A 231 -10.84 -5.86 17.21
CA ALA A 231 -11.10 -5.55 18.62
C ALA A 231 -11.78 -6.71 19.38
N THR A 232 -12.50 -7.61 18.69
CA THR A 232 -13.33 -8.65 19.33
C THR A 232 -12.73 -10.05 19.25
N LEU A 233 -12.14 -10.40 18.11
CA LEU A 233 -11.57 -11.72 17.83
C LEU A 233 -10.05 -11.74 17.88
N GLY A 234 -9.41 -10.57 17.96
CA GLY A 234 -7.97 -10.43 17.88
C GLY A 234 -7.46 -10.42 16.43
N LYS A 235 -6.19 -10.75 16.25
CA LYS A 235 -5.52 -10.73 14.94
C LYS A 235 -5.40 -12.14 14.36
N ASP A 236 -5.84 -12.31 13.13
CA ASP A 236 -5.54 -13.48 12.29
C ASP A 236 -5.28 -13.03 10.83
N GLY A 237 -4.78 -13.94 10.01
CA GLY A 237 -4.43 -13.68 8.62
C GLY A 237 -5.63 -13.36 7.73
N ILE A 238 -6.83 -13.86 8.05
CA ILE A 238 -8.07 -13.55 7.30
C ILE A 238 -8.52 -12.11 7.60
N ILE A 239 -8.55 -11.71 8.87
CA ILE A 239 -8.90 -10.35 9.31
C ILE A 239 -7.93 -9.33 8.70
N GLU A 240 -6.63 -9.64 8.63
CA GLU A 240 -5.62 -8.79 7.99
C GLU A 240 -5.78 -8.71 6.46
N SER A 241 -6.19 -9.82 5.82
CA SER A 241 -6.29 -9.91 4.35
C SER A 241 -7.57 -9.32 3.78
N LEU A 242 -8.68 -9.34 4.54
CA LEU A 242 -9.98 -8.86 4.10
C LEU A 242 -9.98 -7.40 3.59
N PRO A 243 -9.44 -6.39 4.31
CA PRO A 243 -9.37 -5.03 3.80
C PRO A 243 -8.47 -4.91 2.56
N MET A 244 -7.45 -5.77 2.44
CA MET A 244 -6.58 -5.81 1.27
C MET A 244 -7.33 -6.34 0.05
N TRP A 245 -8.04 -7.47 0.17
CA TRP A 245 -8.86 -8.02 -0.91
C TRP A 245 -9.95 -7.04 -1.37
N ALA A 246 -10.64 -6.40 -0.44
CA ALA A 246 -11.62 -5.37 -0.76
C ALA A 246 -10.98 -4.20 -1.53
N THR A 247 -9.79 -3.77 -1.12
CA THR A 247 -8.99 -2.75 -1.82
C THR A 247 -8.63 -3.19 -3.25
N TYR A 248 -8.12 -4.41 -3.43
CA TYR A 248 -7.77 -4.93 -4.75
C TYR A 248 -8.99 -5.01 -5.68
N LEU A 249 -10.11 -5.53 -5.20
CA LEU A 249 -11.35 -5.61 -5.97
C LEU A 249 -11.87 -4.22 -6.34
N LEU A 250 -11.91 -3.29 -5.37
CA LEU A 250 -12.31 -1.91 -5.61
C LEU A 250 -11.45 -1.27 -6.70
N LEU A 251 -10.13 -1.32 -6.55
CA LEU A 251 -9.21 -0.73 -7.51
C LEU A 251 -9.34 -1.38 -8.88
N PHE A 252 -9.60 -2.69 -8.94
CA PHE A 252 -9.84 -3.39 -10.19
C PHE A 252 -11.08 -2.85 -10.91
N PHE A 253 -12.22 -2.83 -10.21
CA PHE A 253 -13.48 -2.35 -10.77
C PHE A 253 -13.40 -0.89 -11.19
N VAL A 254 -12.82 -0.02 -10.35
CA VAL A 254 -12.74 1.41 -10.63
C VAL A 254 -11.77 1.71 -11.79
N ASN A 255 -10.61 1.04 -11.85
CA ASN A 255 -9.59 1.35 -12.85
C ASN A 255 -9.81 0.66 -14.19
N PHE A 256 -10.19 -0.60 -14.19
CA PHE A 256 -10.09 -1.47 -15.38
C PHE A 256 -11.42 -1.91 -15.96
N THR A 257 -12.55 -1.54 -15.33
CA THR A 257 -13.89 -1.78 -15.89
C THR A 257 -14.58 -0.48 -16.28
N SER A 258 -15.66 -0.59 -17.06
CA SER A 258 -16.52 0.53 -17.45
C SER A 258 -17.63 0.83 -16.42
N LEU A 259 -17.66 0.11 -15.30
CA LEU A 259 -18.73 0.24 -14.29
C LEU A 259 -18.85 1.67 -13.74
N PHE A 260 -17.72 2.37 -13.65
CA PHE A 260 -17.60 3.71 -13.04
C PHE A 260 -17.27 4.81 -14.05
N ASP A 261 -17.35 4.54 -15.36
CA ASP A 261 -17.09 5.57 -16.36
C ASP A 261 -18.17 6.67 -16.27
N VAL A 262 -17.71 7.90 -16.06
CA VAL A 262 -18.58 9.08 -16.04
C VAL A 262 -18.83 9.48 -17.49
N LYS A 263 -20.06 9.34 -17.97
CA LYS A 263 -20.45 9.90 -19.28
C LYS A 263 -20.18 11.40 -19.24
N LYS A 264 -19.27 11.89 -20.10
CA LYS A 264 -19.18 13.33 -20.35
C LYS A 264 -20.50 13.75 -20.99
N ALA A 265 -21.21 14.68 -20.36
CA ALA A 265 -22.26 15.40 -21.06
C ALA A 265 -21.59 16.08 -22.25
N GLU A 266 -22.03 15.77 -23.46
CA GLU A 266 -21.66 16.54 -24.64
C GLU A 266 -22.06 17.99 -24.37
N GLU A 267 -21.10 18.90 -24.39
CA GLU A 267 -21.39 20.33 -24.47
C GLU A 267 -22.23 20.52 -25.74
N LYS A 268 -23.56 20.69 -25.57
CA LYS A 268 -24.40 21.20 -26.64
C LYS A 268 -23.81 22.55 -27.02
N GLN A 269 -23.11 22.61 -28.14
CA GLN A 269 -22.83 23.88 -28.80
C GLN A 269 -24.16 24.62 -28.93
N PRO A 270 -24.29 25.85 -28.42
CA PRO A 270 -25.50 26.61 -28.65
C PRO A 270 -25.66 26.75 -30.16
N ALA A 271 -26.83 26.34 -30.65
CA ALA A 271 -27.20 26.55 -32.04
C ALA A 271 -27.09 28.05 -32.31
N LEU A 272 -26.22 28.42 -33.25
CA LEU A 272 -26.21 29.75 -33.84
C LEU A 272 -27.55 29.90 -34.56
N VAL A 273 -28.44 30.71 -33.98
CA VAL A 273 -29.63 31.26 -34.62
C VAL A 273 -29.34 32.71 -34.95
#